data_AF-A0A965QIP1-F1
#
_entry.id   AF-A0A965QIP1-F1
#
_cell.length_a   1.000
_cell.length_b   1.000
_cell.length_c   1.000
_cell.angle_alpha   90.00
_cell.angle_beta   90.00
_cell.angle_gamma   90.00
#
_symmetry.space_group_name_H-M   'P 1'
#
loop_
_entity.id
_entity.type
_entity.pdbx_description
1 polymer ?
#
loop_
_entity_poly.entity_id
_entity_poly.type
_entity_poly.pdbx_seq_one_letter_code
_entity_poly.pdbx_strand_id
1 'polypeptide(L)'
;MAKSPVKPASAEISYELYVELVDELLNPIEHSLDLNVRYELYLSKLVYLENLLEQCFRSVNGQNKPVNGSFSQADLQTIQEAISSTHEFMRETILEALELRLSRIGFQRQSI
;
A
#
# COMPACT_ATOMS: atom_id res chain seq x y z
N MET A 1 6.39 32.18 -25.48
CA MET A 1 6.97 30.94 -24.91
C MET A 1 6.06 30.46 -23.79
N ALA A 2 5.26 29.43 -24.02
CA ALA A 2 4.38 28.88 -22.99
C ALA A 2 5.22 28.01 -22.04
N LYS A 3 5.20 28.33 -20.73
CA LYS A 3 5.75 27.46 -19.69
C LYS A 3 4.95 26.16 -19.71
N SER A 4 5.61 25.06 -20.05
CA SER A 4 5.03 23.73 -19.87
C SER A 4 4.77 23.52 -18.37
N PRO A 5 3.60 22.97 -17.98
CA PRO A 5 3.34 22.67 -16.59
C PRO A 5 4.33 21.60 -16.14
N VAL A 6 5.09 21.89 -15.09
CA VAL A 6 5.92 20.90 -14.40
C VAL A 6 4.94 19.89 -13.79
N LYS A 7 4.76 18.75 -14.47
CA LYS A 7 4.09 17.59 -13.87
C LYS A 7 4.87 17.27 -12.59
N PRO A 8 4.20 17.06 -11.43
CA PRO A 8 4.91 16.49 -10.29
C PRO A 8 5.56 15.21 -10.80
N ALA A 9 6.88 15.09 -10.60
CA ALA A 9 7.59 13.87 -10.91
C ALA A 9 6.96 12.78 -10.05
N SER A 10 6.02 12.01 -10.61
CA SER A 10 5.66 10.72 -10.07
C SER A 10 6.98 9.97 -9.99
N ALA A 11 7.49 9.74 -8.78
CA ALA A 11 8.72 8.99 -8.61
C ALA A 11 8.50 7.63 -9.30
N GLU A 12 9.15 7.43 -10.45
CA GLU A 12 9.11 6.16 -11.14
C GLU A 12 9.80 5.13 -10.22
N ILE A 13 9.05 4.09 -9.87
CA ILE A 13 9.52 2.99 -9.04
C ILE A 13 10.13 1.99 -10.02
N SER A 14 11.43 1.74 -9.91
CA SER A 14 12.08 0.75 -10.77
C SER A 14 11.56 -0.65 -10.44
N TYR A 15 11.57 -1.54 -11.45
CA TYR A 15 11.15 -2.92 -11.25
C TYR A 15 12.07 -3.65 -10.26
N GLU A 16 13.37 -3.35 -10.27
CA GLU A 16 14.34 -3.90 -9.31
C GLU A 16 13.98 -3.53 -7.87
N LEU A 17 13.60 -2.27 -7.63
CA LEU A 17 13.19 -1.83 -6.31
C LEU A 17 11.89 -2.51 -5.87
N TYR A 18 10.95 -2.72 -6.80
CA TYR A 18 9.76 -3.52 -6.52
C TYR A 18 10.10 -4.94 -6.09
N VAL A 19 10.97 -5.63 -6.83
CA VAL A 19 11.38 -7.01 -6.52
C VAL A 19 12.08 -7.09 -5.16
N GLU A 20 12.88 -6.09 -4.79
CA GLU A 20 13.53 -6.03 -3.48
C GLU A 20 12.53 -5.83 -2.33
N LEU A 21 11.45 -5.08 -2.56
CA LEU A 21 10.53 -4.67 -1.51
C LEU A 21 9.22 -5.49 -1.48
N VAL A 22 8.93 -6.32 -2.47
CA VAL A 22 7.61 -6.98 -2.62
C VAL A 22 7.24 -7.80 -1.38
N ASP A 23 8.21 -8.49 -0.78
CA ASP A 23 7.96 -9.29 0.43
C ASP A 23 7.57 -8.40 1.62
N GLU A 24 8.22 -7.26 1.81
CA GLU A 24 7.88 -6.29 2.85
C GLU A 24 6.52 -5.61 2.59
N LEU A 25 6.21 -5.38 1.31
CA LEU A 25 4.93 -4.81 0.88
C LEU A 25 3.75 -5.77 1.07
N LEU A 26 3.99 -7.07 1.14
CA LEU A 26 2.93 -8.05 1.43
C LEU A 26 2.71 -8.25 2.93
N ASN A 27 3.74 -8.03 3.76
CA ASN A 27 3.66 -8.27 5.19
C ASN A 27 2.93 -7.14 5.96
N PRO A 28 2.21 -7.47 7.05
CA PRO A 28 1.65 -6.47 7.94
C PRO A 28 2.76 -5.66 8.63
N ILE A 29 2.45 -4.41 8.95
CA ILE A 29 3.33 -3.57 9.79
C ILE A 29 3.29 -4.10 11.23
N GLU A 30 4.43 -4.10 11.88
CA GLU A 30 4.64 -4.70 13.19
C GLU A 30 3.61 -4.22 14.24
N HIS A 31 3.01 -5.16 14.96
CA HIS A 31 1.98 -4.88 15.97
C HIS A 31 2.53 -4.22 17.24
N SER A 32 3.85 -4.24 17.46
CA SER A 32 4.50 -3.62 18.62
C SER A 32 4.55 -2.09 18.54
N LEU A 33 4.30 -1.52 17.35
CA LEU A 33 4.29 -0.08 17.14
C LEU A 33 3.07 0.60 17.75
N ASP A 34 3.23 1.89 18.10
CA ASP A 34 2.10 2.73 18.49
C ASP A 34 1.04 2.76 17.37
N LEU A 35 -0.24 2.74 17.77
CA LEU A 35 -1.37 2.64 16.85
C LEU A 35 -1.39 3.76 15.81
N ASN A 36 -1.03 4.99 16.20
CA ASN A 36 -1.02 6.12 15.27
C ASN A 36 0.13 5.96 14.27
N VAL A 37 1.31 5.56 14.75
CA VAL A 37 2.47 5.31 13.88
C VAL A 37 2.16 4.20 12.88
N ARG A 38 1.59 3.09 13.35
CA ARG A 38 1.18 1.96 12.50
C ARG A 38 0.17 2.39 11.44
N TYR A 39 -0.80 3.22 11.81
CA TYR A 39 -1.79 3.77 10.88
C TYR A 39 -1.16 4.67 9.80
N GLU A 40 -0.29 5.60 10.19
CA GLU A 40 0.42 6.49 9.25
C GLU A 40 1.35 5.72 8.30
N LEU A 41 1.98 4.65 8.79
CA LEU A 41 2.80 3.76 7.97
C LEU A 41 1.93 2.98 6.97
N TYR A 42 0.74 2.50 7.36
CA TYR A 42 -0.20 1.89 6.42
C TYR A 42 -0.70 2.87 5.36
N LEU A 43 -0.97 4.13 5.72
CA LEU A 43 -1.32 5.18 4.74
C LEU A 43 -0.19 5.41 3.74
N SER A 44 1.05 5.54 4.24
CA SER A 44 2.22 5.73 3.39
C SER A 44 2.45 4.53 2.45
N LYS A 45 2.25 3.31 2.96
CA LYS A 45 2.32 2.07 2.20
C LYS A 45 1.25 2.02 1.09
N LEU A 46 0.02 2.44 1.36
CA LEU A 46 -1.03 2.52 0.34
C LEU A 46 -0.66 3.47 -0.79
N VAL A 47 -0.18 4.68 -0.48
CA VAL A 47 0.23 5.66 -1.50
C VAL A 47 1.33 5.06 -2.40
N TYR A 48 2.28 4.35 -1.81
CA TYR A 48 3.32 3.66 -2.58
C TYR A 48 2.74 2.57 -3.48
N LEU A 49 1.87 1.70 -2.94
CA LEU A 49 1.24 0.61 -3.68
C LEU A 49 0.34 1.10 -4.81
N GLU A 50 -0.40 2.19 -4.61
CA GLU A 50 -1.25 2.80 -5.65
C GLU A 50 -0.41 3.36 -6.81
N ASN A 51 0.70 4.04 -6.50
CA ASN A 51 1.64 4.52 -7.52
C ASN A 51 2.27 3.34 -8.28
N LEU A 52 2.62 2.27 -7.58
CA LEU A 52 3.17 1.05 -8.17
C LEU A 52 2.13 0.34 -9.06
N LEU A 53 0.87 0.30 -8.63
CA LEU A 53 -0.24 -0.27 -9.39
C LEU A 53 -0.43 0.48 -10.73
N GLU A 54 -0.40 1.81 -10.71
CA GLU A 54 -0.51 2.62 -11.92
C GLU A 54 0.65 2.33 -12.91
N GLN A 55 1.88 2.25 -12.40
CA GLN A 55 3.07 1.94 -13.20
C GLN A 55 3.01 0.53 -13.78
N CYS A 56 2.66 -0.46 -12.95
CA CYS A 56 2.48 -1.84 -13.35
C CYS A 56 1.38 -1.97 -14.42
N PHE A 57 0.23 -1.31 -14.22
CA PHE A 57 -0.88 -1.32 -15.18
C PHE A 57 -0.47 -0.74 -16.53
N ARG A 58 0.28 0.37 -16.53
CA ARG A 58 0.81 0.98 -17.77
C ARG A 58 1.83 0.09 -18.47
N SER A 59 2.71 -0.58 -17.71
CA SER A 59 3.70 -1.51 -18.24
C SER A 59 3.04 -2.70 -18.91
N VAL A 60 2.07 -3.32 -18.23
CA VAL A 60 1.39 -4.53 -18.69
C VAL A 60 0.48 -4.27 -19.90
N ASN A 61 -0.19 -3.11 -19.95
CA ASN A 61 -1.08 -2.74 -21.06
C ASN A 61 -0.41 -1.87 -22.15
N GLY A 62 0.88 -1.56 -22.00
CA GLY A 62 1.63 -0.78 -22.97
C GLY A 62 1.89 -1.56 -24.27
N GLN A 63 2.01 -0.86 -25.39
CA GLN A 63 2.33 -1.49 -26.69
C GLN A 63 3.82 -1.90 -26.83
N ASN A 64 4.66 -1.57 -25.86
CA ASN A 64 6.07 -1.95 -25.87
C ASN A 64 6.21 -3.33 -25.25
N LYS A 65 6.80 -4.28 -26.00
CA LYS A 65 7.09 -5.64 -25.51
C LYS A 65 7.81 -5.57 -24.15
N PRO A 66 7.50 -6.50 -23.23
CA PRO A 66 8.20 -6.57 -21.95
C PRO A 66 9.70 -6.69 -22.22
N VAL A 67 10.44 -5.66 -21.81
CA VAL A 67 11.89 -5.71 -21.71
C VAL A 67 12.19 -6.56 -20.48
N ASN A 68 13.22 -7.40 -20.50
CA ASN A 68 13.67 -8.11 -19.29
C ASN A 68 13.79 -7.10 -18.13
N GLY A 69 13.15 -7.40 -16.99
CA GLY A 69 13.02 -6.44 -15.87
C GLY A 69 11.82 -5.50 -15.99
N SER A 70 10.66 -6.01 -16.41
CA SER A 70 9.40 -5.24 -16.47
C SER A 70 8.27 -5.95 -15.74
N PHE A 71 7.27 -5.17 -15.32
CA PHE A 71 6.11 -5.68 -14.61
C PHE A 71 5.30 -6.67 -15.46
N SER A 72 4.88 -7.75 -14.82
CA SER A 72 4.04 -8.80 -15.36
C SER A 72 2.59 -8.69 -14.89
N GLN A 73 1.70 -9.46 -15.51
CA GLN A 73 0.31 -9.60 -15.04
C GLN A 73 0.23 -10.20 -13.62
N ALA A 74 1.18 -11.05 -13.25
CA ALA A 74 1.25 -11.63 -11.90
C ALA A 74 1.64 -10.56 -10.86
N ASP A 75 2.57 -9.66 -11.21
CA ASP A 75 2.94 -8.53 -10.36
C ASP A 75 1.73 -7.62 -10.14
N LEU A 76 0.94 -7.35 -11.20
CA LEU A 76 -0.28 -6.55 -11.11
C LEU A 76 -1.28 -7.14 -10.10
N GLN A 77 -1.50 -8.45 -10.17
CA GLN A 77 -2.37 -9.15 -9.21
C GLN A 77 -1.80 -9.08 -7.79
N THR A 78 -0.51 -9.31 -7.63
CA THR A 78 0.18 -9.26 -6.33
C THR A 78 0.05 -7.88 -5.68
N ILE A 79 0.21 -6.80 -6.45
CA ILE A 79 0.05 -5.43 -5.96
C ILE A 79 -1.40 -5.15 -5.54
N GLN A 80 -2.38 -5.64 -6.31
CA GLN A 80 -3.80 -5.51 -5.94
C GLN A 80 -4.12 -6.23 -4.62
N GLU A 81 -3.60 -7.45 -4.44
CA GLU A 81 -3.74 -8.21 -3.19
C GLU A 81 -3.07 -7.50 -2.01
N ALA A 82 -1.89 -6.91 -2.23
CA ALA A 82 -1.19 -6.11 -1.21
C ALA A 82 -2.00 -4.89 -0.77
N ILE A 83 -2.65 -4.19 -1.71
CA ILE A 83 -3.54 -3.06 -1.42
C ILE A 83 -4.74 -3.50 -0.58
N SER A 84 -5.43 -4.57 -1.01
CA SER A 84 -6.58 -5.11 -0.28
C SER A 84 -6.21 -5.51 1.15
N SER A 85 -5.10 -6.25 1.31
CA SER A 85 -4.62 -6.67 2.63
C SER A 85 -4.24 -5.47 3.50
N THR A 86 -3.60 -4.45 2.91
CA THR A 86 -3.24 -3.21 3.62
C THR A 86 -4.48 -2.48 4.15
N HIS A 87 -5.58 -2.43 3.39
CA HIS A 87 -6.85 -1.89 3.88
C HIS A 87 -7.43 -2.69 5.06
N GLU A 88 -7.34 -4.03 5.01
CA GLU A 88 -7.79 -4.89 6.11
C GLU A 88 -6.98 -4.63 7.38
N PHE A 89 -5.65 -4.60 7.29
CA PHE A 89 -4.78 -4.32 8.45
C PHE A 89 -4.99 -2.91 9.02
N MET A 90 -5.25 -1.93 8.15
CA MET A 90 -5.60 -0.58 8.58
C MET A 90 -6.93 -0.57 9.34
N ARG A 91 -7.94 -1.30 8.85
CA ARG A 91 -9.22 -1.46 9.54
C ARG A 91 -9.05 -2.11 10.90
N GLU A 92 -8.25 -3.17 11.00
CA GLU A 92 -7.92 -3.81 12.28
C GLU A 92 -7.23 -2.85 13.25
N THR A 93 -6.28 -2.06 12.76
CA THR A 93 -5.60 -1.03 13.56
C THR A 93 -6.58 0.00 14.14
N ILE A 94 -7.55 0.45 13.33
CA ILE A 94 -8.60 1.38 13.79
C ILE A 94 -9.50 0.70 14.83
N LEU A 95 -9.91 -0.55 14.58
CA LEU A 95 -10.75 -1.29 15.51
C LEU A 95 -10.06 -1.49 16.87
N GLU A 96 -8.77 -1.84 16.87
CA GLU A 96 -7.97 -1.96 18.09
C GLU A 96 -7.93 -0.63 18.85
N ALA A 97 -7.70 0.49 18.15
CA ALA A 97 -7.70 1.81 18.76
C ALA A 97 -9.07 2.19 19.36
N LEU A 98 -10.16 1.82 18.69
CA LEU A 98 -11.52 2.02 19.19
C LEU A 98 -11.79 1.14 20.43
N GLU A 99 -11.42 -0.13 20.41
CA GLU A 99 -11.59 -1.05 21.53
C GLU A 99 -10.80 -0.59 22.77
N LEU A 100 -9.57 -0.12 22.59
CA LEU A 100 -8.77 0.47 23.67
C LEU A 100 -9.38 1.75 24.24
N ARG A 101 -10.02 2.58 23.41
CA ARG A 101 -10.72 3.78 23.90
C ARG A 101 -12.03 3.45 24.58
N LEU A 102 -12.82 2.53 24.03
CA LEU A 102 -14.11 2.10 24.57
C LEU A 102 -13.96 1.38 25.91
N SER A 103 -12.96 0.51 26.03
CA SER A 103 -12.63 -0.18 27.30
C SER A 103 -12.25 0.81 28.41
N ARG A 104 -11.51 1.88 28.10
CA ARG A 104 -11.16 2.94 29.07
C ARG A 104 -12.37 3.68 29.62
N ILE A 105 -13.46 3.78 28.87
CA ILE A 105 -14.70 4.43 29.31
C ILE A 105 -15.74 3.44 29.87
N GLY A 106 -15.35 2.19 30.10
CA GLY A 106 -16.19 1.16 30.74
C GLY A 106 -17.19 0.48 29.79
N PHE A 107 -17.06 0.66 28.47
CA PHE A 107 -17.89 -0.05 27.51
C PHE A 107 -17.35 -1.46 27.29
N GLN A 108 -18.09 -2.48 27.70
CA GLN A 108 -17.79 -3.88 27.36
C GLN A 108 -18.68 -4.34 26.21
N ARG A 109 -18.04 -4.85 25.15
CA ARG A 109 -18.72 -5.41 23.99
C ARG A 109 -19.55 -6.60 24.46
N GLN A 110 -20.87 -6.53 24.32
CA GLN A 110 -21.73 -7.69 24.56
C GLN A 110 -21.47 -8.70 23.45
N SER A 111 -20.93 -9.86 23.81
CA SER A 111 -20.87 -11.02 22.93
C SER A 111 -22.29 -11.45 22.59
N ILE A 112 -22.62 -11.50 21.31
CA ILE A 112 -23.82 -12.19 20.79
C ILE A 112 -23.38 -13.56 20.31
#